data_AF-A0A1B1I4Q1-F1
#
_entry.id   AF-A0A1B1I4Q1-F1
#
_cell.length_a   1.000
_cell.length_b   1.000
_cell.length_c   1.000
_cell.angle_alpha   90.00
_cell.angle_beta   90.00
_cell.angle_gamma   90.00
#
_symmetry.space_group_name_H-M   'P 1'
#
loop_
_entity.id
_entity.type
_entity.pdbx_description
1 polymer ?
#
loop_
_entity_poly.entity_id
_entity_poly.type
_entity_poly.pdbx_seq_one_letter_code
_entity_poly.pdbx_strand_id
1 'polypeptide(L)'
;MFEEMFKDEENASMDHRVRLACADESVFSALARYYSHVEECEPLCGMPVRLFYPQAEQGHECSVPMDAVSWRKTMLLSDVQAKSVSVEVLKEQDAICVYCTDSEKNFAACAEQLVALQEDRGNGYAEPAVLCFADADSAKAYLCGSGLWVPGQSQVVGATWDDVLPLVASTKGNLRWISGETLPWGDMPARNSAARSVQLIFRGSGELSMFDVMEKSEAIAGCFADGVNVLWQIEVHDKNEILVFVAQPMP
;
A
#
# COMPACT_ATOMS: atom_id res chain seq x y z
N MET A 1 -28.59 -9.68 -2.52
CA MET A 1 -28.01 -10.72 -1.63
C MET A 1 -26.61 -10.32 -1.14
N PHE A 2 -25.86 -9.47 -1.84
CA PHE A 2 -24.59 -8.91 -1.33
C PHE A 2 -24.74 -7.70 -0.39
N GLU A 3 -25.87 -6.97 -0.40
CA GLU A 3 -26.10 -5.81 0.48
C GLU A 3 -26.24 -6.14 1.98
N GLU A 4 -26.53 -7.38 2.34
CA GLU A 4 -26.81 -7.75 3.74
C GLU A 4 -25.64 -8.45 4.46
N MET A 5 -24.59 -8.87 3.75
CA MET A 5 -23.48 -9.63 4.36
C MET A 5 -22.30 -8.79 4.84
N PHE A 6 -22.29 -7.48 4.57
CA PHE A 6 -21.14 -6.61 4.89
C PHE A 6 -21.48 -5.46 5.85
N LYS A 7 -22.63 -5.56 6.54
CA LYS A 7 -22.94 -4.69 7.69
C LYS A 7 -22.28 -5.22 8.96
N ASP A 8 -20.98 -5.44 8.94
CA ASP A 8 -20.23 -5.56 10.19
C ASP A 8 -19.93 -4.14 10.67
N GLU A 9 -20.58 -3.77 11.78
CA GLU A 9 -20.42 -2.52 12.55
C GLU A 9 -19.00 -2.33 13.14
N GLU A 10 -18.02 -3.17 12.75
CA GLU A 10 -16.61 -3.10 13.19
C GLU A 10 -15.64 -2.56 12.12
N ASN A 11 -16.11 -2.07 10.98
CA ASN A 11 -15.25 -1.45 9.94
C ASN A 11 -14.97 0.05 10.15
N ALA A 12 -15.34 0.62 11.32
CA ALA A 12 -15.05 2.03 11.67
C ALA A 12 -13.53 2.36 11.67
N SER A 13 -12.66 1.35 11.64
CA SER A 13 -11.21 1.49 11.64
C SER A 13 -10.58 1.78 10.26
N MET A 14 -11.32 1.77 9.15
CA MET A 14 -10.71 1.85 7.80
C MET A 14 -10.87 3.20 7.09
N ASP A 15 -11.57 4.16 7.68
CA ASP A 15 -11.72 5.53 7.14
C ASP A 15 -10.64 6.47 7.70
N HIS A 16 -9.38 6.07 7.49
CA HIS A 16 -8.26 6.94 7.83
C HIS A 16 -8.12 8.07 6.81
N ARG A 17 -7.84 9.27 7.32
CA ARG A 17 -7.35 10.35 6.47
C ARG A 17 -5.91 10.05 6.06
N VAL A 18 -5.56 10.28 4.80
CA VAL A 18 -4.19 10.05 4.31
C VAL A 18 -3.50 11.38 4.07
N ARG A 19 -2.27 11.51 4.56
CA ARG A 19 -1.35 12.60 4.21
C ARG A 19 -0.23 12.00 3.38
N LEU A 20 -0.18 12.33 2.10
CA LEU A 20 0.84 11.82 1.18
C LEU A 20 1.79 12.95 0.76
N ALA A 21 3.08 12.75 0.99
CA ALA A 21 4.15 13.54 0.42
C ALA A 21 4.79 12.76 -0.74
N CYS A 22 4.74 13.31 -1.95
CA CYS A 22 5.19 12.63 -3.17
C CYS A 22 5.59 13.67 -4.23
N ALA A 23 6.70 13.43 -4.93
CA ALA A 23 7.12 14.29 -6.05
C ALA A 23 6.33 14.03 -7.35
N ASP A 24 5.67 12.88 -7.47
CA ASP A 24 4.87 12.51 -8.63
C ASP A 24 3.38 12.81 -8.39
N GLU A 25 2.89 13.85 -9.08
CA GLU A 25 1.50 14.31 -9.00
C GLU A 25 0.47 13.29 -9.54
N SER A 26 0.90 12.33 -10.39
CA SER A 26 -0.01 11.31 -10.92
C SER A 26 -0.54 10.38 -9.84
N VAL A 27 0.25 10.15 -8.78
CA VAL A 27 -0.15 9.35 -7.61
C VAL A 27 -1.32 10.00 -6.89
N PHE A 28 -1.29 11.32 -6.72
CA PHE A 28 -2.40 12.04 -6.09
C PHE A 28 -3.68 11.91 -6.91
N SER A 29 -3.58 12.05 -8.23
CA SER A 29 -4.74 11.94 -9.13
C SER A 29 -5.36 10.54 -9.11
N ALA A 30 -4.53 9.50 -9.00
CA ALA A 30 -5.00 8.13 -8.89
C ALA A 30 -5.69 7.88 -7.54
N LEU A 31 -5.07 8.31 -6.44
CA LEU A 31 -5.64 8.14 -5.09
C LEU A 31 -6.92 8.96 -4.89
N ALA A 32 -6.99 10.17 -5.46
CA ALA A 32 -8.13 11.08 -5.33
C ALA A 32 -9.47 10.46 -5.77
N ARG A 33 -9.44 9.44 -6.65
CA ARG A 33 -10.65 8.73 -7.12
C ARG A 33 -11.39 8.02 -6.00
N TYR A 34 -10.69 7.67 -4.93
CA TYR A 34 -11.26 6.95 -3.78
C TYR A 34 -11.72 7.88 -2.65
N TYR A 35 -11.43 9.17 -2.74
CA TYR A 35 -11.63 10.14 -1.67
C TYR A 35 -12.60 11.23 -2.09
N SER A 36 -13.40 11.71 -1.14
CA SER A 36 -14.40 12.74 -1.40
C SER A 36 -13.80 14.14 -1.59
N HIS A 37 -12.66 14.38 -0.94
CA HIS A 37 -12.00 15.68 -0.96
C HIS A 37 -10.48 15.51 -0.84
N VAL A 38 -9.76 16.35 -1.58
CA VAL A 38 -8.30 16.44 -1.58
C VAL A 38 -7.89 17.89 -1.38
N GLU A 39 -6.97 18.12 -0.45
CA GLU A 39 -6.46 19.45 -0.11
C GLU A 39 -4.95 19.51 -0.31
N GLU A 40 -4.48 20.66 -0.80
CA GLU A 40 -3.05 20.95 -0.92
C GLU A 40 -2.48 21.48 0.40
N CYS A 41 -1.28 21.04 0.75
CA CYS A 41 -0.58 21.49 1.96
C CYS A 41 0.80 22.05 1.63
N GLU A 42 1.39 22.70 2.64
CA GLU A 42 2.78 23.16 2.57
C GLU A 42 3.72 22.01 2.17
N PRO A 43 4.63 22.24 1.20
CA PRO A 43 5.58 21.23 0.76
C PRO A 43 6.44 20.70 1.92
N LEU A 44 6.66 19.39 1.94
CA LEU A 44 7.54 18.73 2.90
C LEU A 44 8.82 18.31 2.20
N CYS A 45 9.97 18.83 2.65
CA CYS A 45 11.28 18.57 2.04
C CYS A 45 11.32 18.90 0.53
N GLY A 46 10.59 19.94 0.11
CA GLY A 46 10.49 20.34 -1.31
C GLY A 46 9.57 19.46 -2.16
N MET A 47 8.89 18.47 -1.56
CA MET A 47 7.88 17.65 -2.24
C MET A 47 6.47 18.19 -2.00
N PRO A 48 5.59 18.18 -3.02
CA PRO A 48 4.17 18.41 -2.84
C PRO A 48 3.56 17.49 -1.78
N VAL A 49 2.59 18.02 -1.04
CA VAL A 49 1.82 17.28 -0.03
C VAL A 49 0.34 17.43 -0.34
N ARG A 50 -0.38 16.31 -0.26
CA ARG A 50 -1.84 16.26 -0.36
C ARG A 50 -2.45 15.56 0.84
N LEU A 51 -3.59 16.09 1.27
CA LEU A 51 -4.44 15.50 2.30
C LEU A 51 -5.68 14.90 1.63
N PHE A 52 -6.00 13.66 1.96
CA PHE A 52 -7.12 12.91 1.41
C PHE A 52 -8.14 12.63 2.51
N TYR A 53 -9.38 13.05 2.27
CA TYR A 53 -10.48 12.95 3.23
C TYR A 53 -11.52 11.93 2.76
N PRO A 54 -11.74 10.83 3.53
CA PRO A 54 -12.79 9.87 3.21
C PRO A 54 -14.15 10.56 3.31
N GLN A 55 -15.16 9.99 2.68
CA GLN A 55 -16.50 10.58 2.67
C GLN A 55 -17.02 10.70 4.12
N ALA A 56 -17.39 11.90 4.54
CA ALA A 56 -18.00 12.10 5.85
C ALA A 56 -19.34 11.35 5.90
N GLU A 57 -19.53 10.49 6.91
CA GLU A 57 -20.86 10.01 7.26
C GLU A 57 -21.79 11.22 7.41
N GLN A 58 -22.92 11.19 6.71
CA GLN A 58 -23.87 12.30 6.70
C GLN A 58 -24.34 12.58 8.15
N GLY A 59 -23.86 13.67 8.76
CA GLY A 59 -24.35 14.06 10.09
C GLY A 59 -23.50 15.01 10.91
N HIS A 60 -22.21 15.17 10.61
CA HIS A 60 -21.36 16.09 11.39
C HIS A 60 -20.62 17.07 10.49
N GLU A 61 -20.97 18.35 10.61
CA GLU A 61 -20.19 19.47 10.12
C GLU A 61 -18.73 19.25 10.55
N CYS A 62 -17.84 19.07 9.57
CA CYS A 62 -16.44 18.74 9.78
C CYS A 62 -15.71 19.97 10.35
N SER A 63 -15.86 20.17 11.67
CA SER A 63 -15.15 21.16 12.48
C SER A 63 -14.22 20.45 13.47
N VAL A 64 -13.64 19.31 13.09
CA VAL A 64 -12.66 18.62 13.93
C VAL A 64 -11.27 19.21 13.66
N PRO A 65 -10.59 19.77 14.67
CA PRO A 65 -9.25 20.34 14.51
C PRO A 65 -8.26 19.32 13.94
N MET A 66 -7.28 19.81 13.14
CA MET A 66 -6.19 19.03 12.54
C MET A 66 -5.46 18.10 13.53
N ASP A 67 -5.38 18.47 14.81
CA ASP A 67 -4.64 17.77 15.86
C ASP A 67 -5.40 16.61 16.52
N ALA A 68 -6.70 16.43 16.24
CA ALA A 68 -7.52 15.39 16.87
C ALA A 68 -7.77 14.17 15.97
N VAL A 69 -7.31 14.19 14.72
CA VAL A 69 -7.56 13.12 13.74
C VAL A 69 -6.25 12.41 13.40
N SER A 70 -6.23 11.09 13.55
CA SER A 70 -5.08 10.25 13.22
C SER A 70 -4.89 10.21 11.70
N TRP A 71 -3.98 11.03 11.18
CA TRP A 71 -3.55 11.00 9.79
C TRP A 71 -2.60 9.84 9.55
N ARG A 72 -2.87 9.03 8.53
CA ARG A 72 -1.89 8.09 7.99
C ARG A 72 -0.90 8.87 7.12
N LYS A 73 0.24 9.20 7.71
CA LYS A 73 1.34 9.94 7.09
C LYS A 73 2.19 8.99 6.27
N THR A 74 2.26 9.24 4.98
CA THR A 74 3.04 8.43 4.04
C THR A 74 3.92 9.33 3.20
N MET A 75 5.15 8.89 2.99
CA MET A 75 6.08 9.55 2.09
C MET A 75 6.51 8.58 0.99
N LEU A 76 6.38 9.00 -0.27
CA LEU A 76 6.90 8.28 -1.45
C LEU A 76 8.10 9.03 -2.03
N LEU A 77 9.24 8.37 -2.09
CA LEU A 77 10.51 8.96 -2.48
C LEU A 77 11.39 7.97 -3.24
N SER A 78 12.27 8.47 -4.10
CA SER A 78 13.37 7.65 -4.60
C SER A 78 14.45 7.45 -3.53
N ASP A 79 15.27 6.42 -3.70
CA ASP A 79 16.46 6.17 -2.91
C ASP A 79 17.49 7.31 -2.92
N VAL A 80 17.54 8.09 -3.99
CA VAL A 80 18.35 9.32 -4.06
C VAL A 80 17.76 10.40 -3.16
N GLN A 81 16.44 10.60 -3.19
CA GLN A 81 15.75 11.59 -2.35
C GLN A 81 15.83 11.22 -0.87
N ALA A 82 15.69 9.94 -0.53
CA ALA A 82 15.73 9.41 0.83
C ALA A 82 16.95 9.91 1.62
N LYS A 83 18.11 9.95 0.98
CA LYS A 83 19.39 10.37 1.57
C LYS A 83 19.42 11.85 1.99
N SER A 84 18.53 12.67 1.44
CA SER A 84 18.46 14.11 1.69
C SER A 84 17.39 14.50 2.70
N VAL A 85 16.47 13.59 3.03
CA VAL A 85 15.42 13.81 4.03
C VAL A 85 16.02 13.62 5.42
N SER A 86 15.68 14.52 6.36
CA SER A 86 16.18 14.42 7.72
C SER A 86 15.53 13.25 8.48
N VAL A 87 16.26 12.69 9.45
CA VAL A 87 15.78 11.57 10.26
C VAL A 87 14.52 11.95 11.04
N GLU A 88 14.42 13.19 11.51
CA GLU A 88 13.28 13.70 12.26
C GLU A 88 11.99 13.62 11.40
N VAL A 89 12.07 14.06 10.15
CA VAL A 89 10.93 14.00 9.22
C VAL A 89 10.54 12.56 8.90
N LEU A 90 11.52 11.67 8.70
CA LEU A 90 11.25 10.25 8.40
C LEU A 90 10.58 9.53 9.58
N LYS A 91 10.99 9.82 10.83
CA LYS A 91 10.39 9.24 12.04
C LYS A 91 8.97 9.71 12.32
N GLU A 92 8.54 10.81 11.70
CA GLU A 92 7.16 11.31 11.81
C GLU A 92 6.18 10.60 10.85
N GLN A 93 6.66 9.75 9.93
CA GLN A 93 5.81 9.03 8.99
C GLN A 93 5.32 7.70 9.58
N ASP A 94 4.14 7.26 9.16
CA ASP A 94 3.64 5.92 9.46
C ASP A 94 4.16 4.91 8.42
N ALA A 95 4.31 5.35 7.16
CA ALA A 95 5.03 4.61 6.12
C ALA A 95 6.00 5.46 5.31
N ILE A 96 7.12 4.83 4.97
CA ILE A 96 8.11 5.30 4.03
C ILE A 96 8.14 4.31 2.87
N CYS A 97 7.62 4.75 1.72
CA CYS A 97 7.68 4.04 0.46
C CYS A 97 8.90 4.55 -0.32
N VAL A 98 9.86 3.68 -0.57
CA VAL A 98 11.09 4.01 -1.30
C VAL A 98 11.23 3.14 -2.54
N TYR A 99 11.62 3.72 -3.68
CA TYR A 99 11.84 2.97 -4.91
C TYR A 99 13.26 3.15 -5.46
N CYS A 100 13.78 2.10 -6.10
CA CYS A 100 15.12 2.07 -6.66
C CYS A 100 15.21 2.96 -7.91
N THR A 101 16.16 3.89 -7.92
CA THR A 101 16.55 4.67 -9.11
C THR A 101 18.05 4.62 -9.42
N ASP A 102 18.83 4.10 -8.48
CA ASP A 102 20.27 3.88 -8.60
C ASP A 102 20.57 2.37 -8.73
N SER A 103 21.77 1.93 -8.37
CA SER A 103 22.13 0.52 -8.28
C SER A 103 21.47 -0.20 -7.10
N GLU A 104 21.19 -1.50 -7.25
CA GLU A 104 20.62 -2.36 -6.20
C GLU A 104 21.41 -2.31 -4.89
N LYS A 105 22.75 -2.21 -4.98
CA LYS A 105 23.62 -2.07 -3.81
C LYS A 105 23.37 -0.77 -3.04
N ASN A 106 23.23 0.34 -3.76
CA ASN A 106 22.97 1.65 -3.15
C ASN A 106 21.55 1.69 -2.59
N PHE A 107 20.60 1.02 -3.24
CA PHE A 107 19.24 0.85 -2.77
C PHE A 107 19.18 0.06 -1.47
N ALA A 108 19.87 -1.08 -1.40
CA ALA A 108 19.95 -1.90 -0.18
C ALA A 108 20.55 -1.11 0.98
N ALA A 109 21.61 -0.33 0.74
CA ALA A 109 22.19 0.54 1.76
C ALA A 109 21.21 1.63 2.23
N CYS A 110 20.40 2.18 1.32
CA CYS A 110 19.34 3.12 1.66
C CYS A 110 18.25 2.44 2.51
N ALA A 111 17.80 1.25 2.12
CA ALA A 111 16.80 0.49 2.86
C ALA A 111 17.28 0.14 4.28
N GLU A 112 18.54 -0.30 4.44
CA GLU A 112 19.16 -0.52 5.76
C GLU A 112 19.13 0.73 6.65
N GLN A 113 19.41 1.90 6.08
CA GLN A 113 19.34 3.17 6.82
C GLN A 113 17.91 3.49 7.27
N LEU A 114 16.91 3.23 6.42
CA LEU A 114 15.50 3.47 6.73
C LEU A 114 14.97 2.50 7.79
N VAL A 115 15.27 1.20 7.70
CA VAL A 115 14.84 0.23 8.72
C VAL A 115 15.58 0.42 10.05
N ALA A 116 16.74 1.08 10.07
CA ALA A 116 17.41 1.47 11.31
C ALA A 116 16.66 2.59 12.07
N LEU A 117 15.72 3.29 11.41
CA LEU A 117 14.84 4.28 12.05
C LEU A 117 13.69 3.63 12.81
N GLN A 118 13.41 2.35 12.53
CA GLN A 118 12.28 1.63 13.08
C GLN A 118 12.43 1.42 14.58
N GLU A 119 11.40 1.79 15.31
CA GLU A 119 11.26 1.53 16.75
C GLU A 119 9.97 0.73 16.98
N ASP A 120 10.00 -0.22 17.90
CA ASP A 120 8.80 -0.97 18.31
C ASP A 120 7.98 -0.09 19.26
N ARG A 121 6.77 0.30 18.82
CA ARG A 121 5.84 1.10 19.62
C ARG A 121 4.78 0.29 20.34
N GLY A 122 4.84 -1.05 20.27
CA GLY A 122 3.91 -1.94 20.95
C GLY A 122 2.51 -2.03 20.31
N ASN A 123 2.33 -1.48 19.10
CA ASN A 123 1.11 -1.61 18.30
C ASN A 123 1.15 -2.81 17.33
N GLY A 124 2.20 -3.65 17.40
CA GLY A 124 2.30 -4.89 16.62
C GLY A 124 3.18 -4.82 15.37
N TYR A 125 3.61 -3.62 14.96
CA TYR A 125 4.57 -3.43 13.87
C TYR A 125 5.58 -2.30 14.17
N ALA A 126 6.72 -2.32 13.47
CA ALA A 126 7.78 -1.34 13.70
C ALA A 126 7.51 -0.05 12.90
N GLU A 127 7.62 1.11 13.55
CA GLU A 127 7.35 2.42 12.94
C GLU A 127 8.64 3.21 12.69
N PRO A 128 8.83 3.82 11.52
CA PRO A 128 7.93 3.80 10.34
C PRO A 128 7.93 2.45 9.60
N ALA A 129 6.80 2.06 9.01
CA ALA A 129 6.77 0.92 8.08
C ALA A 129 7.59 1.26 6.83
N VAL A 130 8.59 0.44 6.49
CA VAL A 130 9.46 0.69 5.34
C VAL A 130 9.09 -0.26 4.21
N LEU A 131 8.64 0.29 3.08
CA LEU A 131 8.28 -0.46 1.88
C LEU A 131 9.28 -0.13 0.77
N CYS A 132 10.01 -1.14 0.29
CA CYS A 132 11.05 -0.95 -0.72
C CYS A 132 10.60 -1.56 -2.06
N PHE A 133 10.54 -0.73 -3.10
CA PHE A 133 10.02 -1.10 -4.41
C PHE A 133 11.13 -1.19 -5.46
N ALA A 134 10.93 -2.11 -6.40
CA ALA A 134 11.83 -2.35 -7.53
C ALA A 134 12.06 -1.12 -8.40
N ASP A 135 11.00 -0.35 -8.59
CA ASP A 135 10.96 0.80 -9.47
C ASP A 135 9.79 1.71 -9.10
N ALA A 136 9.76 2.88 -9.74
CA ALA A 136 8.73 3.88 -9.50
C ALA A 136 7.33 3.36 -9.87
N ASP A 137 7.20 2.57 -10.93
CA ASP A 137 5.89 2.11 -11.40
C ASP A 137 5.26 1.12 -10.41
N SER A 138 6.05 0.20 -9.88
CA SER A 138 5.69 -0.72 -8.79
C SER A 138 5.22 0.05 -7.56
N ALA A 139 5.96 1.08 -7.13
CA ALA A 139 5.61 1.89 -5.97
C ALA A 139 4.29 2.65 -6.15
N LYS A 140 4.09 3.25 -7.34
CA LYS A 140 2.84 3.97 -7.67
C LYS A 140 1.65 3.03 -7.72
N ALA A 141 1.79 1.89 -8.41
CA ALA A 141 0.75 0.89 -8.50
C ALA A 141 0.37 0.36 -7.11
N TYR A 142 1.37 0.12 -6.24
CA TYR A 142 1.14 -0.34 -4.87
C TYR A 142 0.39 0.69 -4.03
N LEU A 143 0.84 1.95 -4.03
CA LEU A 143 0.16 3.03 -3.30
C LEU A 143 -1.29 3.21 -3.74
N CYS A 144 -1.53 3.14 -5.04
CA CYS A 144 -2.85 3.39 -5.61
C CYS A 144 -3.77 2.16 -5.62
N GLY A 145 -3.24 0.95 -5.43
CA GLY A 145 -4.01 -0.27 -5.66
C GLY A 145 -3.83 -1.42 -4.69
N SER A 146 -2.96 -1.30 -3.69
CA SER A 146 -2.88 -2.29 -2.59
C SER A 146 -4.08 -2.25 -1.64
N GLY A 147 -4.91 -1.21 -1.72
CA GLY A 147 -5.99 -0.95 -0.76
C GLY A 147 -5.52 -0.41 0.59
N LEU A 148 -4.22 -0.36 0.88
CA LEU A 148 -3.70 0.12 2.18
C LEU A 148 -3.95 1.60 2.46
N TRP A 149 -4.13 2.40 1.40
CA TRP A 149 -4.40 3.84 1.47
C TRP A 149 -5.77 4.19 0.90
N VAL A 150 -6.64 3.21 0.67
CA VAL A 150 -7.98 3.41 0.13
C VAL A 150 -8.99 3.27 1.29
N PRO A 151 -10.05 4.08 1.36
CA PRO A 151 -11.09 3.93 2.38
C PRO A 151 -11.75 2.55 2.31
N GLY A 152 -12.09 1.99 3.48
CA GLY A 152 -12.63 0.63 3.58
C GLY A 152 -13.86 0.38 2.71
N GLN A 153 -14.71 1.40 2.54
CA GLN A 153 -15.91 1.35 1.68
C GLN A 153 -15.65 1.06 0.20
N SER A 154 -14.40 1.18 -0.27
CA SER A 154 -14.04 0.86 -1.66
C SER A 154 -13.66 -0.61 -1.87
N GLN A 155 -13.54 -1.40 -0.79
CA GLN A 155 -13.12 -2.79 -0.80
C GLN A 155 -14.29 -3.73 -0.46
N VAL A 156 -14.39 -4.85 -1.16
CA VAL A 156 -15.39 -5.90 -0.87
C VAL A 156 -14.84 -6.91 0.13
N VAL A 157 -13.57 -7.28 -0.05
CA VAL A 157 -12.82 -8.12 0.89
C VAL A 157 -11.47 -7.43 1.07
N GLY A 158 -11.27 -6.85 2.25
CA GLY A 158 -10.11 -6.04 2.58
C GLY A 158 -9.15 -6.75 3.54
N ALA A 159 -7.87 -6.44 3.38
CA ALA A 159 -6.83 -6.76 4.34
C ALA A 159 -6.38 -5.47 5.02
N THR A 160 -6.11 -5.56 6.32
CA THR A 160 -5.63 -4.44 7.12
C THR A 160 -4.13 -4.25 6.95
N TRP A 161 -3.61 -3.15 7.50
CA TRP A 161 -2.15 -2.99 7.64
C TRP A 161 -1.53 -4.15 8.44
N ASP A 162 -2.21 -4.66 9.46
CA ASP A 162 -1.71 -5.75 10.30
C ASP A 162 -1.60 -7.07 9.51
N ASP A 163 -2.48 -7.27 8.53
CA ASP A 163 -2.43 -8.44 7.64
C ASP A 163 -1.33 -8.32 6.59
N VAL A 164 -1.16 -7.11 6.02
CA VAL A 164 -0.32 -6.87 4.84
C VAL A 164 1.12 -6.57 5.21
N LEU A 165 1.38 -5.73 6.23
CA LEU A 165 2.74 -5.30 6.58
C LEU A 165 3.68 -6.47 6.88
N PRO A 166 3.29 -7.53 7.62
CA PRO A 166 4.17 -8.70 7.83
C PRO A 166 4.59 -9.40 6.53
N LEU A 167 3.90 -9.15 5.42
CA LEU A 167 4.18 -9.72 4.10
C LEU A 167 5.05 -8.81 3.23
N VAL A 168 5.03 -7.49 3.41
CA VAL A 168 5.69 -6.58 2.47
C VAL A 168 6.70 -5.63 3.12
N ALA A 169 6.58 -5.36 4.42
CA ALA A 169 7.45 -4.43 5.10
C ALA A 169 8.87 -4.99 5.26
N SER A 170 9.84 -4.15 4.96
CA SER A 170 11.25 -4.35 5.29
C SER A 170 11.46 -4.10 6.78
N THR A 171 12.27 -4.95 7.39
CA THR A 171 12.72 -4.81 8.77
C THR A 171 14.22 -5.06 8.86
N LYS A 172 14.83 -4.69 9.98
CA LYS A 172 16.25 -4.93 10.23
C LYS A 172 16.59 -6.42 10.08
N GLY A 173 17.49 -6.73 9.14
CA GLY A 173 17.91 -8.11 8.84
C GLY A 173 16.94 -8.91 7.96
N ASN A 174 15.83 -8.30 7.52
CA ASN A 174 14.87 -8.89 6.59
C ASN A 174 14.33 -7.82 5.65
N LEU A 175 15.20 -7.35 4.76
CA LEU A 175 14.82 -6.41 3.70
C LEU A 175 14.02 -7.14 2.62
N ARG A 176 12.88 -6.55 2.27
CA ARG A 176 12.02 -7.02 1.19
C ARG A 176 12.11 -6.08 0.01
N TRP A 177 12.08 -6.66 -1.17
CA TRP A 177 12.05 -5.97 -2.44
C TRP A 177 10.72 -6.30 -3.12
N ILE A 178 9.90 -5.27 -3.34
CA ILE A 178 8.54 -5.41 -3.86
C ILE A 178 8.54 -5.05 -5.35
N SER A 179 8.14 -5.99 -6.19
CA SER A 179 7.81 -5.73 -7.60
C SER A 179 6.30 -5.82 -7.82
N GLY A 180 5.75 -4.93 -8.64
CA GLY A 180 4.34 -4.93 -9.00
C GLY A 180 4.11 -5.20 -10.48
N GLU A 181 3.06 -5.94 -10.80
CA GLU A 181 2.56 -6.08 -12.16
C GLU A 181 1.03 -6.03 -12.20
N THR A 182 0.48 -5.54 -13.32
CA THR A 182 -0.96 -5.55 -13.59
C THR A 182 -1.23 -6.56 -14.70
N LEU A 183 -2.04 -7.56 -14.40
CA LEU A 183 -2.38 -8.65 -15.31
C LEU A 183 -3.84 -8.56 -15.76
N PRO A 184 -4.12 -8.77 -17.05
CA PRO A 184 -5.45 -9.14 -17.49
C PRO A 184 -5.96 -10.39 -16.74
N TRP A 185 -7.27 -10.50 -16.52
CA TRP A 185 -7.87 -11.62 -15.78
C TRP A 185 -7.47 -13.02 -16.30
N GLY A 186 -7.28 -13.17 -17.61
CA GLY A 186 -6.90 -14.42 -18.25
C GLY A 186 -5.43 -14.83 -18.03
N ASP A 187 -4.57 -13.89 -17.65
CA ASP A 187 -3.12 -14.07 -17.66
C ASP A 187 -2.60 -14.60 -16.31
N MET A 188 -1.37 -15.08 -16.31
CA MET A 188 -0.69 -15.63 -15.13
C MET A 188 0.61 -14.89 -14.88
N PRO A 189 1.00 -14.66 -13.61
CA PRO A 189 2.29 -14.08 -13.31
C PRO A 189 3.41 -15.02 -13.75
N ALA A 190 4.58 -14.44 -14.02
CA ALA A 190 5.78 -15.22 -14.25
C ALA A 190 6.10 -16.09 -13.02
N ARG A 191 6.64 -17.29 -13.25
CA ARG A 191 7.09 -18.14 -12.16
C ARG A 191 8.21 -17.45 -11.39
N ASN A 192 8.06 -17.34 -10.07
CA ASN A 192 9.05 -16.71 -9.21
C ASN A 192 9.33 -17.58 -7.98
N SER A 193 10.47 -18.27 -7.97
CA SER A 193 10.90 -19.10 -6.85
C SER A 193 11.55 -18.32 -5.71
N ALA A 194 11.88 -17.04 -5.93
CA ALA A 194 12.45 -16.16 -4.91
C ALA A 194 11.39 -15.43 -4.08
N ALA A 195 10.13 -15.43 -4.56
CA ALA A 195 8.99 -14.88 -3.83
C ALA A 195 8.93 -15.45 -2.40
N ARG A 196 8.69 -14.57 -1.44
CA ARG A 196 8.44 -14.94 -0.03
C ARG A 196 6.98 -14.75 0.33
N SER A 197 6.38 -13.74 -0.26
CA SER A 197 4.98 -13.40 -0.08
C SER A 197 4.46 -12.70 -1.32
N VAL A 198 3.16 -12.86 -1.54
CA VAL A 198 2.46 -12.30 -2.69
C VAL A 198 1.16 -11.69 -2.19
N GLN A 199 0.91 -10.44 -2.57
CA GLN A 199 -0.37 -9.79 -2.40
C GLN A 199 -1.07 -9.73 -3.76
N LEU A 200 -2.29 -10.24 -3.82
CA LEU A 200 -3.14 -10.24 -5.01
C LEU A 200 -4.33 -9.32 -4.77
N ILE A 201 -4.57 -8.37 -5.68
CA ILE A 201 -5.77 -7.54 -5.64
C ILE A 201 -6.56 -7.84 -6.89
N PHE A 202 -7.67 -8.55 -6.70
CA PHE A 202 -8.61 -8.87 -7.75
C PHE A 202 -9.55 -7.68 -7.93
N ARG A 203 -9.47 -7.06 -9.10
CA ARG A 203 -10.28 -5.92 -9.49
C ARG A 203 -11.32 -6.35 -10.49
N GLY A 204 -12.53 -5.83 -10.32
CA GLY A 204 -13.57 -5.97 -11.33
C GLY A 204 -14.92 -5.46 -10.84
N SER A 205 -15.93 -5.63 -11.68
CA SER A 205 -17.28 -5.16 -11.35
C SER A 205 -17.82 -5.85 -10.09
N GLY A 206 -18.86 -5.28 -9.47
CA GLY A 206 -19.54 -5.90 -8.33
C GLY A 206 -20.19 -7.27 -8.62
N GLU A 207 -20.07 -7.78 -9.84
CA GLU A 207 -20.53 -9.11 -10.26
C GLU A 207 -19.40 -10.15 -10.27
N LEU A 208 -18.19 -9.79 -9.83
CA LEU A 208 -17.06 -10.71 -9.76
C LEU A 208 -17.39 -11.92 -8.87
N SER A 209 -17.29 -13.12 -9.43
CA SER A 209 -17.57 -14.37 -8.74
C SER A 209 -16.46 -14.69 -7.73
N MET A 210 -16.82 -14.86 -6.45
CA MET A 210 -15.88 -15.32 -5.42
C MET A 210 -15.28 -16.70 -5.77
N PHE A 211 -16.06 -17.56 -6.43
CA PHE A 211 -15.56 -18.87 -6.86
C PHE A 211 -14.44 -18.70 -7.89
N ASP A 212 -14.62 -17.80 -8.87
CA ASP A 212 -13.62 -17.53 -9.91
C ASP A 212 -12.37 -16.88 -9.31
N VAL A 213 -12.53 -15.98 -8.32
CA VAL A 213 -11.42 -15.39 -7.56
C VAL A 213 -10.63 -16.48 -6.83
N MET A 214 -11.33 -17.40 -6.14
CA MET A 214 -10.68 -18.49 -5.41
C MET A 214 -9.90 -19.41 -6.36
N GLU A 215 -10.52 -19.91 -7.42
CA GLU A 215 -9.83 -20.76 -8.41
C GLU A 215 -8.64 -20.04 -9.03
N LYS A 216 -8.79 -18.76 -9.36
CA LYS A 216 -7.70 -17.95 -9.93
C LYS A 216 -6.57 -17.75 -8.91
N SER A 217 -6.89 -17.51 -7.65
CA SER A 217 -5.90 -17.33 -6.58
C SER A 217 -5.07 -18.60 -6.36
N GLU A 218 -5.68 -19.78 -6.38
CA GLU A 218 -5.00 -21.07 -6.26
C GLU A 218 -4.10 -21.33 -7.46
N ALA A 219 -4.59 -21.06 -8.67
CA ALA A 219 -3.79 -21.19 -9.89
C ALA A 219 -2.56 -20.27 -9.84
N ILE A 220 -2.73 -19.02 -9.38
CA ILE A 220 -1.64 -18.04 -9.25
C ILE A 220 -0.65 -18.48 -8.18
N ALA A 221 -1.12 -19.00 -7.04
CA ALA A 221 -0.26 -19.54 -6.00
C ALA A 221 0.68 -20.63 -6.55
N GLY A 222 0.20 -21.46 -7.49
CA GLY A 222 1.01 -22.48 -8.19
C GLY A 222 2.13 -21.95 -9.10
N CYS A 223 2.23 -20.64 -9.33
CA CYS A 223 3.37 -20.01 -9.99
C CYS A 223 4.56 -19.77 -9.04
N PHE A 224 4.35 -19.85 -7.72
CA PHE A 224 5.36 -19.59 -6.70
C PHE A 224 5.83 -20.87 -6.02
N ALA A 225 6.88 -20.76 -5.21
CA ALA A 225 7.40 -21.90 -4.44
C ALA A 225 6.41 -22.32 -3.33
N ASP A 226 6.47 -23.60 -2.93
CA ASP A 226 5.69 -24.10 -1.80
C ASP A 226 6.00 -23.32 -0.53
N GLY A 227 4.96 -22.95 0.23
CA GLY A 227 5.08 -22.20 1.48
C GLY A 227 5.19 -20.68 1.32
N VAL A 228 4.99 -20.13 0.12
CA VAL A 228 4.82 -18.69 -0.08
C VAL A 228 3.50 -18.23 0.53
N ASN A 229 3.55 -17.15 1.32
CA ASN A 229 2.36 -16.56 1.91
C ASN A 229 1.61 -15.73 0.85
N VAL A 230 0.42 -16.18 0.44
CA VAL A 230 -0.42 -15.46 -0.51
C VAL A 230 -1.59 -14.83 0.24
N LEU A 231 -1.68 -13.51 0.17
CA LEU A 231 -2.82 -12.74 0.65
C LEU A 231 -3.57 -12.19 -0.56
N TRP A 232 -4.89 -12.26 -0.55
CA TRP A 232 -5.70 -11.69 -1.62
C TRP A 232 -6.83 -10.82 -1.11
N GLN A 233 -7.21 -9.85 -1.93
CA GLN A 233 -8.28 -8.87 -1.67
C GLN A 233 -9.13 -8.71 -2.92
N ILE A 234 -10.35 -8.20 -2.73
CA ILE A 234 -11.26 -7.87 -3.84
C ILE A 234 -11.64 -6.39 -3.74
N GLU A 235 -11.45 -5.68 -4.85
CA GLU A 235 -11.77 -4.26 -5.00
C GLU A 235 -12.78 -4.08 -6.13
N VAL A 236 -13.82 -3.27 -5.91
CA VAL A 236 -14.76 -2.90 -6.98
C VAL A 236 -14.05 -1.93 -7.93
N HIS A 237 -13.97 -2.32 -9.20
CA HIS A 237 -13.31 -1.54 -10.23
C HIS A 237 -14.06 -1.68 -11.56
N ASP A 238 -13.91 -0.70 -12.44
CA ASP A 238 -14.53 -0.68 -13.77
C ASP A 238 -13.90 -1.68 -14.77
N LYS A 239 -12.81 -2.34 -14.38
CA LYS A 239 -12.02 -3.21 -15.24
C LYS A 239 -11.64 -4.48 -14.49
N ASN A 240 -11.80 -5.62 -15.17
CA ASN A 240 -11.37 -6.91 -14.64
C ASN A 240 -9.87 -7.10 -14.85
N GLU A 241 -9.10 -7.01 -13.78
CA GLU A 241 -7.65 -7.16 -13.76
C GLU A 241 -7.16 -7.67 -12.41
N ILE A 242 -5.90 -8.07 -12.36
CA ILE A 242 -5.26 -8.58 -11.16
C ILE A 242 -4.00 -7.77 -10.94
N LEU A 243 -3.91 -7.09 -9.80
CA LEU A 243 -2.65 -6.54 -9.35
C LEU A 243 -1.90 -7.61 -8.57
N VAL A 244 -0.67 -7.87 -8.97
CA VAL A 244 0.20 -8.85 -8.31
C VAL A 244 1.40 -8.10 -7.77
N PHE A 245 1.56 -8.15 -6.45
CA PHE A 245 2.72 -7.59 -5.78
C PHE A 245 3.51 -8.72 -5.13
N VAL A 246 4.74 -8.88 -5.57
CA VAL A 246 5.63 -9.94 -5.10
C VAL A 246 6.69 -9.32 -4.22
N ALA A 247 6.75 -9.76 -2.97
CA ALA A 247 7.84 -9.42 -2.07
C ALA A 247 8.85 -10.58 -2.03
N GLN A 248 10.10 -10.25 -2.32
CA GLN A 248 11.23 -11.18 -2.33
C GLN A 248 12.41 -10.58 -1.55
N PRO A 249 13.46 -11.36 -1.23
CA PRO A 249 14.64 -10.80 -0.58
C PRO A 249 15.28 -9.74 -1.46
N MET A 250 15.81 -8.69 -0.84
CA MET A 250 16.67 -7.73 -1.52
C MET A 250 17.91 -8.45 -2.11
N PRO A 251 18.30 -8.18 -3.37
CA PRO A 251 19.47 -8.78 -4.02
C PRO A 251 20.80 -8.52 -3.31
#